data_AF-A0A7D7ZK83-F1
#
_entry.id   AF-A0A7D7ZK83-F1
#
_cell.length_a   1.000
_cell.length_b   1.000
_cell.length_c   1.000
_cell.angle_alpha   90.00
_cell.angle_beta   90.00
_cell.angle_gamma   90.00
#
_symmetry.space_group_name_H-M   'P 1'
#
loop_
_entity.id
_entity.type
_entity.pdbx_description
1 polymer ?
#
loop_
_entity_poly.entity_id
_entity_poly.type
_entity_poly.pdbx_seq_one_letter_code
_entity_poly.pdbx_strand_id
1 'polypeptide(L)'
;MSESPKYKILQQVVDEETYRTDTSTLLAYDTSSNKFLFRALNSNYFLQNDDNEEMQVLEMEQAEEMWNSMSNKHVTNVTAAFPKFNGGVGMDTYTNLYDD
;
A
#
# COMPACT_ATOMS: atom_id res chain seq x y z
N MET A 1 -16.88 19.15 -2.37
CA MET A 1 -15.86 18.61 -3.29
C MET A 1 -14.80 17.98 -2.41
N SER A 2 -14.64 16.66 -2.43
CA SER A 2 -13.54 16.03 -1.68
C SER A 2 -12.24 16.38 -2.40
N GLU A 3 -11.35 17.14 -1.76
CA GLU A 3 -10.03 17.38 -2.31
C GLU A 3 -9.31 16.04 -2.49
N SER A 4 -8.85 15.76 -3.70
CA SER A 4 -8.02 14.60 -3.95
C SER A 4 -6.69 14.77 -3.19
N PRO A 5 -6.18 13.72 -2.54
CA PRO A 5 -4.91 13.79 -1.83
C PRO A 5 -3.80 14.23 -2.79
N LYS A 6 -3.11 15.32 -2.45
CA LYS A 6 -1.98 15.85 -3.22
C LYS A 6 -0.68 15.38 -2.58
N TYR A 7 -0.17 14.24 -3.03
CA TYR A 7 1.18 13.78 -2.71
C TYR A 7 2.17 14.26 -3.77
N LYS A 8 3.45 14.40 -3.40
CA LYS A 8 4.51 14.71 -4.37
C LYS A 8 4.94 13.46 -5.14
N ILE A 9 5.27 13.65 -6.42
CA ILE A 9 5.92 12.62 -7.22
C ILE A 9 7.37 12.52 -6.78
N LEU A 10 7.73 11.41 -6.16
CA LEU A 10 9.04 11.14 -5.60
C LEU A 10 9.56 9.79 -6.12
N GLN A 11 10.88 9.69 -6.26
CA GLN A 11 11.60 8.46 -6.54
C GLN A 11 12.79 8.36 -5.59
N GLN A 12 12.92 7.23 -4.90
CA GLN A 12 14.03 6.98 -3.99
C GLN A 12 14.50 5.52 -4.11
N VAL A 13 15.81 5.32 -3.96
CA VAL A 13 16.40 3.97 -3.85
C VAL A 13 16.66 3.69 -2.38
N VAL A 14 16.10 2.59 -1.87
CA VAL A 14 16.27 2.11 -0.48
C VAL A 14 16.64 0.65 -0.58
N ASP A 15 17.77 0.25 0.02
CA ASP A 15 18.25 -1.14 0.01
C ASP A 15 18.29 -1.78 -1.40
N GLU A 16 18.83 -1.05 -2.37
CA GLU A 16 18.93 -1.44 -3.80
C GLU A 16 17.58 -1.55 -4.54
N GLU A 17 16.45 -1.32 -3.86
CA GLU A 17 15.12 -1.28 -4.46
C GLU A 17 14.67 0.14 -4.78
N THR A 18 14.00 0.32 -5.93
CA THR A 18 13.49 1.63 -6.35
C THR A 18 12.02 1.78 -6.02
N TYR A 19 11.70 2.82 -5.24
CA TYR A 19 10.34 3.20 -4.86
C TYR A 19 9.93 4.46 -5.61
N ARG A 20 8.69 4.48 -6.11
CA ARG A 20 8.14 5.62 -6.85
C ARG A 20 6.68 5.84 -6.49
N THR A 21 6.30 7.06 -6.14
CA THR A 21 4.91 7.36 -5.72
C THR A 21 3.93 7.37 -6.89
N ASP A 22 4.37 7.72 -8.09
CA ASP A 22 3.55 7.78 -9.31
C ASP A 22 3.11 6.40 -9.85
N THR A 23 3.91 5.36 -9.61
CA THR A 23 3.57 3.97 -9.99
C THR A 23 3.02 3.13 -8.85
N SER A 24 2.91 3.69 -7.64
CA SER A 24 2.48 2.97 -6.45
C SER A 24 1.00 3.19 -6.15
N THR A 25 0.40 2.24 -5.43
CA THR A 25 -1.01 2.35 -5.00
C THR A 25 -1.09 3.14 -3.70
N LEU A 26 -1.80 4.27 -3.69
CA LEU A 26 -2.11 4.99 -2.45
C LEU A 26 -3.12 4.18 -1.62
N LEU A 27 -2.77 3.83 -0.38
CA LEU A 27 -3.61 3.04 0.52
C LEU A 27 -4.44 3.93 1.45
N ALA A 28 -3.78 4.90 2.08
CA ALA A 28 -4.37 5.82 3.03
C ALA A 28 -3.53 7.10 3.13
N TYR A 29 -4.14 8.16 3.66
CA TYR A 29 -3.48 9.44 3.87
C TYR A 29 -4.08 10.21 5.04
N ASP A 30 -3.29 11.14 5.56
CA ASP A 30 -3.73 12.13 6.53
C ASP A 30 -3.31 13.51 6.05
N THR A 31 -4.29 14.37 5.77
CA THR A 31 -4.06 15.75 5.31
C THR A 31 -3.57 16.66 6.42
N SER A 32 -3.83 16.31 7.69
CA SER A 32 -3.40 17.14 8.82
C SER A 32 -1.91 16.97 9.11
N SER A 33 -1.36 15.78 8.84
CA SER A 33 0.05 15.44 9.04
C SER A 33 0.84 15.26 7.74
N ASN A 34 0.21 15.50 6.58
CA ASN A 34 0.77 15.31 5.24
C ASN A 34 1.48 13.95 5.06
N LYS A 35 0.84 12.90 5.56
CA LYS A 35 1.33 11.53 5.51
C LYS A 35 0.57 10.74 4.46
N PHE A 36 1.28 10.00 3.62
CA PHE A 36 0.70 9.21 2.55
C PHE A 36 1.31 7.81 2.57
N LEU A 37 0.47 6.81 2.79
CA LEU A 37 0.88 5.41 2.80
C LEU A 37 0.64 4.79 1.44
N PHE A 38 1.69 4.21 0.87
CA PHE A 38 1.66 3.56 -0.43
C PHE A 38 2.01 2.09 -0.34
N ARG A 39 1.57 1.35 -1.36
CA ARG A 39 2.04 0.02 -1.70
C ARG A 39 2.75 0.07 -3.05
N ALA A 40 4.04 -0.29 -3.05
CA ALA A 40 4.86 -0.41 -4.24
C ALA A 40 4.51 -1.67 -5.05
N LEU A 41 4.97 -1.72 -6.30
CA LEU A 41 4.72 -2.85 -7.22
C LEU A 41 5.37 -4.16 -6.77
N ASN A 42 6.48 -4.09 -6.02
CA ASN A 42 7.13 -5.24 -5.39
C ASN A 42 6.39 -5.74 -4.13
N SER A 43 5.21 -5.20 -3.83
CA SER A 43 4.42 -5.46 -2.61
C SER A 43 5.02 -4.96 -1.30
N ASN A 44 6.08 -4.16 -1.34
CA ASN A 44 6.57 -3.43 -0.18
C ASN A 44 5.68 -2.21 0.10
N TYR A 45 5.70 -1.76 1.36
CA TYR A 45 4.95 -0.60 1.81
C TYR A 45 5.90 0.54 2.12
N PHE A 46 5.47 1.76 1.86
CA PHE A 46 6.28 2.92 2.21
C PHE A 46 5.40 4.12 2.54
N LEU A 47 5.92 4.94 3.45
CA LEU A 47 5.32 6.18 3.89
C LEU A 47 6.05 7.35 3.23
N GLN A 48 5.29 8.26 2.65
CA GLN A 48 5.78 9.57 2.25
C GLN A 48 5.31 10.59 3.28
N ASN A 49 6.26 11.34 3.84
CA ASN A 49 6.00 12.52 4.65
C ASN A 49 6.36 13.76 3.81
N ASP A 50 5.40 14.65 3.59
CA ASP A 50 5.62 15.82 2.71
C ASP A 50 6.67 16.80 3.28
N ASP A 51 6.81 16.84 4.61
CA ASP A 51 7.74 17.73 5.31
C ASP A 51 9.21 17.48 4.97
N ASN A 52 9.57 16.22 4.66
CA ASN A 52 10.96 15.83 4.44
C ASN A 52 11.26 15.38 3.01
N GLU A 53 10.25 15.22 2.15
CA GLU A 53 10.40 14.61 0.82
C GLU A 53 11.09 13.23 0.86
N GLU A 54 10.99 12.54 2.00
CA GLU A 54 11.60 11.24 2.26
C GLU A 54 10.57 10.12 2.16
N MET A 55 11.03 8.98 1.65
CA MET A 55 10.31 7.72 1.75
C MET A 55 10.86 6.87 2.89
N GLN A 56 9.96 6.41 3.75
CA GLN A 56 10.28 5.41 4.77
C GLN A 56 9.64 4.08 4.34
N VAL A 57 10.47 3.08 4.05
CA VAL A 57 9.99 1.71 3.81
C VAL A 57 9.50 1.11 5.13
N LEU A 58 8.37 0.42 5.09
CA LEU A 58 7.70 -0.19 6.23
C LEU A 58 7.50 -1.67 5.99
N GLU A 59 7.66 -2.45 7.05
CA GLU A 59 7.19 -3.84 7.08
C GLU A 59 5.66 -3.89 7.04
N MET A 60 5.11 -5.02 6.61
CA MET A 60 3.66 -5.19 6.46
C MET A 60 2.90 -4.86 7.75
N GLU A 61 3.37 -5.35 8.90
CA GLU A 61 2.72 -5.12 10.20
C GLU A 61 2.70 -3.61 10.55
N GLN A 62 3.82 -2.93 10.33
CA GLN A 62 3.94 -1.48 10.59
C GLN A 62 3.04 -0.67 9.64
N ALA A 63 2.96 -1.08 8.39
CA ALA A 63 2.10 -0.44 7.40
C ALA A 63 0.61 -0.67 7.70
N GLU A 64 0.22 -1.85 8.19
CA GLU A 64 -1.15 -2.14 8.62
C GLU A 64 -1.55 -1.31 9.85
N GLU A 65 -0.67 -1.21 10.85
CA GLU A 65 -0.87 -0.31 12.00
C GLU A 65 -1.04 1.15 11.56
N MET A 66 -0.16 1.61 10.66
CA MET A 66 -0.21 2.97 10.09
C MET A 66 -1.54 3.21 9.36
N TRP A 67 -1.97 2.28 8.49
CA TRP A 67 -3.23 2.38 7.74
C TRP A 67 -4.45 2.44 8.66
N ASN A 68 -4.45 1.67 9.75
CA ASN A 68 -5.52 1.70 10.74
C ASN A 68 -5.57 3.01 11.52
N SER A 69 -4.42 3.66 11.73
CA SER A 69 -4.31 4.96 12.40
C SER A 69 -4.71 6.16 11.52
N MET A 70 -4.65 6.01 10.20
CA MET A 70 -4.92 7.09 9.25
C MET A 70 -6.41 7.41 9.12
N SER A 71 -6.69 8.71 9.04
CA SER A 71 -8.04 9.27 9.01
C SER A 71 -8.73 9.08 7.66
N ASN A 72 -8.00 9.03 6.54
CA ASN A 72 -8.57 8.83 5.21
C ASN A 72 -8.02 7.55 4.56
N LYS A 73 -8.92 6.60 4.27
CA LYS A 73 -8.59 5.34 3.60
C LYS A 73 -8.96 5.45 2.14
N HIS A 74 -7.96 5.42 1.27
CA HIS A 74 -8.18 5.45 -0.18
C HIS A 74 -8.64 4.08 -0.70
N VAL A 75 -8.07 3.02 -0.15
CA VAL A 75 -8.53 1.64 -0.37
C VAL A 75 -9.61 1.29 0.66
N THR A 76 -10.73 0.73 0.19
CA THR A 76 -11.96 0.56 0.98
C THR A 76 -11.92 -0.57 2.01
N ASN A 77 -10.98 -1.51 1.92
CA ASN A 77 -10.85 -2.59 2.89
C ASN A 77 -9.39 -3.01 3.12
N VAL A 78 -9.13 -3.55 4.32
CA VAL A 78 -7.79 -3.95 4.77
C VAL A 78 -7.22 -5.09 3.94
N THR A 79 -8.05 -6.03 3.48
CA THR A 79 -7.61 -7.20 2.69
C THR A 79 -7.07 -6.79 1.31
N ALA A 80 -7.64 -5.74 0.71
CA ALA A 80 -7.17 -5.18 -0.54
C ALA A 80 -5.90 -4.35 -0.35
N ALA A 81 -5.77 -3.67 0.80
CA ALA A 81 -4.57 -2.92 1.16
C ALA A 81 -3.38 -3.84 1.50
N PHE A 82 -3.64 -4.90 2.27
CA PHE A 82 -2.67 -5.88 2.79
C PHE A 82 -3.10 -7.31 2.45
N PRO A 83 -2.96 -7.74 1.18
CA PRO A 83 -3.27 -9.11 0.83
C PRO A 83 -2.26 -10.07 1.46
N LYS A 84 -2.74 -10.89 2.41
CA LYS A 84 -1.93 -11.94 3.07
C LYS A 84 -1.51 -13.07 2.13
N PHE A 85 -2.25 -13.22 1.04
CA PHE A 85 -1.91 -14.12 -0.05
C PHE A 85 -1.64 -13.25 -1.26
N ASN A 86 -0.42 -13.29 -1.81
CA ASN A 86 -0.20 -12.90 -3.18
C ASN A 86 -1.23 -13.70 -3.99
N GLY A 87 -2.22 -13.02 -4.56
CA GLY A 87 -3.15 -13.61 -5.52
C GLY A 87 -2.36 -14.02 -6.77
N GLY A 88 -1.58 -15.09 -6.64
CA GLY A 88 -0.91 -15.80 -7.71
C GLY A 88 -1.73 -17.05 -7.97
N VAL A 89 -2.58 -16.93 -8.99
CA VAL A 89 -3.12 -17.99 -9.85
C VAL A 89 -2.52 -19.37 -9.58
N GLY A 90 -3.26 -20.16 -8.82
CA GLY A 90 -2.90 -21.50 -8.37
C GLY A 90 -4.00 -22.05 -7.47
N MET A 91 -5.28 -21.75 -7.79
CA MET A 91 -6.35 -22.61 -7.34
C MET A 91 -6.17 -23.92 -8.11
N ASP A 92 -5.41 -24.84 -7.55
CA ASP A 92 -5.86 -26.23 -7.53
C ASP A 92 -7.21 -26.21 -6.80
N THR A 93 -8.27 -25.84 -7.52
CA THR A 93 -9.57 -26.37 -7.19
C THR A 93 -9.40 -27.87 -7.29
N TYR A 94 -9.19 -28.53 -6.16
CA TYR A 94 -9.67 -29.88 -5.99
C TYR A 94 -11.19 -29.79 -6.16
N THR A 95 -11.63 -29.76 -7.42
CA THR A 95 -12.95 -30.18 -7.79
C THR A 95 -12.96 -31.65 -7.41
N ASN A 96 -13.38 -31.95 -6.18
CA ASN A 96 -14.03 -33.22 -5.90
C ASN A 96 -15.27 -33.22 -6.80
N LEU A 97 -15.07 -33.63 -8.05
CA LEU A 97 -16.09 -34.27 -8.85
C LEU A 97 -16.51 -35.51 -8.05
N TYR A 98 -17.46 -35.32 -7.15
CA TYR A 98 -18.37 -36.39 -6.80
C TYR A 98 -19.26 -36.58 -8.02
N ASP A 99 -19.06 -37.67 -8.76
CA ASP A 99 -20.15 -38.53 -9.24
C ASP A 99 -19.58 -39.86 -9.77
N ASP A 100 -19.59 -40.89 -8.92
CA ASP A 100 -20.12 -42.23 -9.22
C ASP A 100 -20.45 -42.95 -7.90
#